data_AF-Q10ZI6-F1
#
_entry.id   AF-Q10ZI6-F1
#
_cell.length_a   1.000
_cell.length_b   1.000
_cell.length_c   1.000
_cell.angle_alpha   90.00
_cell.angle_beta   90.00
_cell.angle_gamma   90.00
#
_symmetry.space_group_name_H-M   'P 1'
#
loop_
_entity.id
_entity.type
_entity.pdbx_description
1 polymer ?
#
loop_
_entity_poly.entity_id
_entity_poly.type
_entity_poly.pdbx_seq_one_letter_code
_entity_poly.pdbx_strand_id
1 'polypeptide(L)'
;MKNNDTENLSQLDSIDQKVGLQNWLEKSCQLSQLNYDESSSSPPTDTQTILKDTHRFKRTKNQYDGRTIYEEKETGYLWYVDNLHYGKSAHLEVFDNTGKNHIGESDLEGKIDRTKSDIKKSI
;
A
#
# COMPACT_ATOMS: atom_id res chain seq x y z
N MET A 1 -64.95 9.29 -7.02
CA MET A 1 -64.09 10.11 -6.15
C MET A 1 -62.73 9.41 -6.14
N LYS A 2 -61.73 9.99 -6.81
CA LYS A 2 -60.39 9.41 -6.95
C LYS A 2 -59.64 9.67 -5.66
N ASN A 3 -59.26 8.63 -4.92
CA ASN A 3 -58.29 8.78 -3.85
C ASN A 3 -56.91 8.78 -4.50
N ASN A 4 -56.24 9.92 -4.40
CA ASN A 4 -54.87 10.12 -4.82
C ASN A 4 -53.96 9.41 -3.82
N ASP A 5 -53.62 8.15 -4.09
CA ASP A 5 -52.43 7.54 -3.53
C ASP A 5 -51.23 8.23 -4.18
N THR A 6 -50.87 9.38 -3.60
CA THR A 6 -49.71 10.15 -4.04
C THR A 6 -48.48 9.40 -3.57
N GLU A 7 -47.83 8.74 -4.53
CA GLU A 7 -46.52 8.12 -4.47
C GLU A 7 -45.58 8.86 -3.51
N ASN A 8 -45.39 8.31 -2.31
CA ASN A 8 -44.23 8.64 -1.49
C ASN A 8 -43.19 7.52 -1.68
N LEU A 9 -42.72 7.43 -2.93
CA LEU A 9 -41.85 6.38 -3.43
C LEU A 9 -40.64 7.04 -4.09
N SER A 10 -39.93 7.88 -3.35
CA SER A 10 -38.60 8.30 -3.78
C SER A 10 -37.81 8.89 -2.61
N GLN A 11 -36.58 8.38 -2.45
CA GLN A 11 -35.55 8.86 -1.52
C GLN A 11 -35.47 8.19 -0.13
N LEU A 12 -35.88 6.93 0.04
CA LEU A 12 -35.28 6.10 1.10
C LEU A 12 -33.91 5.59 0.65
N ASP A 13 -32.94 6.50 0.78
CA ASP A 13 -31.54 6.35 1.15
C ASP A 13 -30.67 5.34 0.40
N SER A 14 -30.40 5.65 -0.87
CA SER A 14 -29.17 5.21 -1.57
C SER A 14 -27.89 5.50 -0.75
N ILE A 15 -27.93 6.54 0.10
CA ILE A 15 -26.85 6.92 1.02
C ILE A 15 -26.68 5.88 2.14
N ASP A 16 -27.75 5.40 2.75
CA ASP A 16 -27.69 4.38 3.82
C ASP A 16 -27.20 3.03 3.30
N GLN A 17 -27.58 2.67 2.07
CA GLN A 17 -27.05 1.48 1.40
C GLN A 17 -25.56 1.61 1.09
N LYS A 18 -25.10 2.79 0.65
CA LYS A 18 -23.67 3.05 0.41
C LYS A 18 -22.86 3.03 1.70
N VAL A 19 -23.35 3.65 2.78
CA VAL A 19 -22.70 3.66 4.10
C VAL A 19 -22.67 2.25 4.69
N GLY A 20 -23.76 1.50 4.56
CA GLY A 20 -23.84 0.10 4.99
C GLY A 20 -22.82 -0.79 4.27
N LEU A 21 -22.67 -0.62 2.95
CA LEU A 21 -21.67 -1.34 2.16
C LEU A 21 -20.25 -0.95 2.55
N GLN A 22 -19.96 0.33 2.77
CA GLN A 22 -18.64 0.79 3.23
C GLN A 22 -18.30 0.20 4.60
N ASN A 23 -19.23 0.23 5.55
CA ASN A 23 -19.02 -0.34 6.88
C ASN A 23 -18.82 -1.86 6.84
N TRP A 24 -19.58 -2.56 5.98
CA TRP A 24 -19.41 -3.99 5.79
C TRP A 24 -18.05 -4.34 5.16
N LEU A 25 -17.62 -3.60 4.14
CA LEU A 25 -16.32 -3.77 3.50
C LEU A 25 -15.18 -3.47 4.48
N GLU A 26 -15.27 -2.38 5.23
CA GLU A 26 -14.28 -2.04 6.27
C GLU A 26 -14.18 -3.15 7.32
N LYS A 27 -15.32 -3.63 7.83
CA LYS A 27 -15.35 -4.69 8.83
C LYS A 27 -14.87 -6.04 8.31
N SER A 28 -15.19 -6.36 7.05
CA SER A 28 -14.91 -7.68 6.45
C SER A 28 -13.51 -7.76 5.86
N CYS A 29 -12.96 -6.65 5.37
CA CYS A 29 -11.69 -6.59 4.65
C CYS A 29 -10.62 -5.74 5.34
N GLN A 30 -10.95 -5.07 6.45
CA GLN A 30 -10.04 -4.19 7.20
C GLN A 30 -9.33 -3.18 6.29
N LEU A 31 -10.09 -2.57 5.38
CA LEU A 31 -9.56 -1.73 4.30
C LEU A 31 -8.74 -0.55 4.83
N SER A 32 -9.13 0.03 5.97
CA SER A 32 -8.35 1.09 6.63
C SER A 32 -6.95 0.64 7.06
N GLN A 33 -6.75 -0.66 7.33
CA GLN A 33 -5.45 -1.21 7.69
C GLN A 33 -4.57 -1.52 6.47
N LEU A 34 -5.15 -1.55 5.26
CA LEU A 34 -4.42 -1.81 4.02
C LEU A 34 -3.85 -0.55 3.38
N ASN A 35 -4.33 0.62 3.79
CA ASN A 35 -3.81 1.91 3.37
C ASN A 35 -2.92 2.48 4.47
N TYR A 36 -1.82 3.11 4.06
CA TYR A 36 -0.97 3.81 5.00
C TYR A 36 -1.54 5.20 5.32
N ASP A 37 -1.51 5.57 6.59
CA ASP A 37 -1.85 6.92 7.03
C ASP A 37 -0.60 7.82 6.99
N GLU A 38 -0.57 8.80 6.09
CA GLU A 38 0.55 9.74 5.98
C GLU A 38 0.72 10.67 7.20
N SER A 39 -0.25 10.67 8.14
CA SER A 39 -0.09 11.33 9.44
C SER A 39 0.53 10.41 10.51
N SER A 40 0.78 9.14 10.18
CA SER A 40 1.40 8.16 11.06
C SER A 40 2.81 8.58 11.49
N SER A 41 3.11 8.35 12.76
CA SER A 41 4.45 8.48 13.35
C SER A 41 5.27 7.18 13.27
N SER A 42 4.79 6.19 12.53
CA SER A 42 5.44 4.91 12.31
C SER A 42 5.49 4.57 10.82
N PRO A 43 6.55 3.94 10.31
CA PRO A 43 6.64 3.54 8.90
C PRO A 43 5.54 2.56 8.50
N PRO A 44 5.21 2.45 7.20
CA PRO A 44 4.19 1.50 6.74
C PRO A 44 4.60 0.07 7.07
N THR A 45 3.60 -0.79 7.23
CA THR A 45 3.80 -2.25 7.19
C THR A 45 3.96 -2.71 5.74
N ASP A 46 4.56 -3.88 5.52
CA ASP A 46 4.73 -4.43 4.16
C ASP A 46 3.35 -4.56 3.45
N THR A 47 2.30 -4.90 4.22
CA THR A 47 0.90 -5.01 3.74
C THR A 47 0.22 -3.68 3.40
N GLN A 48 0.78 -2.56 3.85
CA GLN A 48 0.32 -1.20 3.51
C GLN A 48 1.02 -0.62 2.27
N THR A 49 1.89 -1.41 1.63
CA THR A 49 2.62 -1.02 0.42
C THR A 49 2.33 -1.98 -0.73
N ILE A 50 2.93 -1.70 -1.89
CA ILE A 50 2.88 -2.54 -3.08
C ILE A 50 3.44 -3.95 -2.85
N LEU A 51 4.23 -4.17 -1.80
CA LEU A 51 4.81 -5.49 -1.47
C LEU A 51 3.75 -6.55 -1.13
N LYS A 52 2.51 -6.13 -0.82
CA LYS A 52 1.37 -7.04 -0.65
C LYS A 52 0.97 -7.75 -1.95
N ASP A 53 1.35 -7.20 -3.11
CA ASP A 53 1.06 -7.81 -4.40
C ASP A 53 1.94 -9.05 -4.62
N THR A 54 1.38 -10.21 -4.26
CA THR A 54 2.04 -11.51 -4.43
C THR A 54 2.17 -11.95 -5.88
N HIS A 55 1.52 -11.29 -6.85
CA HIS A 55 1.75 -11.56 -8.27
C HIS A 55 3.05 -10.90 -8.72
N ARG A 56 3.28 -9.65 -8.32
CA ARG A 56 4.50 -8.89 -8.65
C ARG A 56 5.71 -9.26 -7.78
N PHE A 57 5.50 -9.53 -6.50
CA PHE A 57 6.57 -9.76 -5.52
C PHE A 57 6.60 -11.19 -5.01
N LYS A 58 7.81 -11.63 -4.69
CA LYS A 58 8.10 -12.87 -3.97
C LYS A 58 8.79 -12.52 -2.66
N ARG A 59 8.16 -12.89 -1.54
CA ARG A 59 8.76 -12.75 -0.22
C ARG A 59 10.02 -13.61 -0.11
N THR A 60 11.14 -13.02 0.30
CA THR A 60 12.38 -13.78 0.53
C THR A 60 12.48 -14.23 1.98
N LYS A 61 13.54 -14.98 2.32
CA LYS A 61 13.89 -15.30 3.70
C LYS A 61 14.82 -14.26 4.33
N ASN A 62 15.33 -13.32 3.53
CA ASN A 62 16.30 -12.33 3.94
C ASN A 62 15.60 -11.12 4.55
N GLN A 63 16.33 -10.45 5.43
CA GLN A 63 15.88 -9.22 6.06
C GLN A 63 17.01 -8.21 6.09
N TYR A 64 16.66 -6.93 6.01
CA TYR A 64 17.56 -5.82 6.25
C TYR A 64 16.91 -4.90 7.27
N ASP A 65 17.65 -4.52 8.30
CA ASP A 65 17.15 -3.70 9.41
C ASP A 65 15.82 -4.20 10.03
N GLY A 66 15.65 -5.52 10.12
CA GLY A 66 14.42 -6.13 10.64
C GLY A 66 13.21 -6.06 9.72
N ARG A 67 13.37 -5.61 8.47
CA ARG A 67 12.35 -5.63 7.41
C ARG A 67 12.57 -6.77 6.46
N THR A 68 11.48 -7.36 5.99
CA THR A 68 11.56 -8.43 5.00
C THR A 68 11.97 -7.86 3.65
N ILE A 69 12.95 -8.49 3.00
CA ILE A 69 13.29 -8.19 1.61
C ILE A 69 12.35 -8.99 0.70
N TYR A 70 11.82 -8.33 -0.32
CA TYR A 70 11.00 -8.91 -1.37
C TYR A 70 11.74 -8.83 -2.70
N GLU A 71 11.58 -9.84 -3.53
CA GLU A 71 12.13 -9.90 -4.89
C GLU A 71 11.00 -9.59 -5.88
N GLU A 72 11.15 -8.56 -6.71
CA GLU A 72 10.24 -8.28 -7.83
C GLU A 72 10.48 -9.32 -8.94
N LYS A 73 9.44 -10.06 -9.32
CA LYS A 73 9.60 -11.22 -10.21
C LYS A 73 10.02 -10.88 -11.63
N GLU A 74 9.64 -9.70 -12.13
CA GLU A 74 9.94 -9.28 -13.51
C GLU A 74 11.39 -8.85 -13.67
N THR A 75 11.91 -8.06 -12.72
CA THR A 75 13.23 -7.43 -12.81
C THR A 75 14.30 -8.14 -11.96
N GLY A 76 13.89 -8.92 -10.96
CA GLY A 76 14.75 -9.45 -9.92
C GLY A 76 15.21 -8.42 -8.88
N TYR A 77 14.71 -7.18 -8.94
CA TYR A 77 15.07 -6.16 -7.96
C TYR A 77 14.64 -6.54 -6.55
N LEU A 78 15.43 -6.09 -5.58
CA LEU A 78 15.19 -6.33 -4.16
C LEU A 78 14.58 -5.08 -3.53
N TRP A 79 13.48 -5.26 -2.81
CA TRP A 79 12.67 -4.17 -2.25
C TRP A 79 12.45 -4.41 -0.76
N TYR A 80 12.51 -3.35 0.03
CA TYR A 80 12.04 -3.38 1.42
C TYR A 80 11.51 -2.00 1.85
N VAL A 81 10.66 -1.96 2.88
CA VAL A 81 10.16 -0.70 3.46
C VAL A 81 11.27 -0.04 4.28
N ASP A 82 11.52 1.24 4.06
CA ASP A 82 12.45 1.99 4.94
C ASP A 82 11.83 2.21 6.33
N ASN A 83 12.59 1.85 7.37
CA ASN A 83 12.18 2.03 8.77
C ASN A 83 12.38 3.44 9.31
N LEU A 84 13.19 4.26 8.66
CA LEU A 84 13.58 5.56 9.20
C LEU A 84 12.66 6.68 8.74
N HIS A 85 11.89 6.46 7.67
CA HIS A 85 10.98 7.44 7.11
C HIS A 85 9.52 7.02 7.27
N TYR A 86 8.70 7.96 7.74
CA TYR A 86 7.27 7.78 7.99
C TYR A 86 6.49 9.01 7.53
N GLY A 87 5.16 8.90 7.59
CA GLY A 87 4.23 9.89 7.06
C GLY A 87 4.46 10.14 5.57
N LYS A 88 4.47 11.39 5.16
CA LYS A 88 4.66 11.80 3.75
C LYS A 88 6.03 11.43 3.15
N SER A 89 7.00 11.09 4.01
CA SER A 89 8.34 10.69 3.57
C SER A 89 8.49 9.16 3.46
N ALA A 90 7.46 8.40 3.86
CA ALA A 90 7.49 6.94 3.77
C ALA A 90 7.71 6.48 2.32
N HIS A 91 8.62 5.54 2.15
CA HIS A 91 8.99 4.99 0.85
C HIS A 91 9.56 3.58 1.01
N LEU A 92 9.84 2.94 -0.13
CA LEU A 92 10.55 1.69 -0.22
C LEU A 92 11.92 1.92 -0.83
N GLU A 93 12.91 1.17 -0.36
CA GLU A 93 14.25 1.19 -0.92
C GLU A 93 14.38 0.06 -1.94
N VAL A 94 14.94 0.36 -3.11
CA VAL A 94 15.01 -0.59 -4.23
C VAL A 94 16.45 -0.81 -4.66
N PHE A 95 16.86 -2.07 -4.73
CA PHE A 95 18.20 -2.50 -5.08
C PHE A 95 18.18 -3.41 -6.30
N ASP A 96 19.32 -3.55 -6.96
CA ASP A 96 19.49 -4.58 -7.96
C ASP A 96 19.38 -5.99 -7.34
N ASN A 97 19.37 -7.02 -8.21
CA ASN A 97 19.25 -8.41 -7.77
C ASN A 97 20.43 -8.90 -6.91
N THR A 98 21.51 -8.12 -6.80
CA THR A 98 22.68 -8.45 -5.98
C THR A 98 22.63 -7.81 -4.60
N GLY A 99 21.77 -6.80 -4.41
CA GLY A 99 21.74 -5.97 -3.20
C GLY A 99 22.86 -4.94 -3.10
N LYS A 100 23.80 -4.89 -4.06
CA LYS A 100 24.99 -4.04 -4.00
C LYS A 100 24.79 -2.65 -4.60
N ASN A 101 23.81 -2.49 -5.49
CA ASN A 101 23.54 -1.22 -6.14
C ASN A 101 22.14 -0.75 -5.78
N HIS A 102 22.04 0.39 -5.10
CA HIS A 102 20.78 1.07 -4.86
C HIS A 102 20.26 1.71 -6.15
N ILE A 103 19.08 1.28 -6.58
CA ILE A 103 18.41 1.71 -7.80
C ILE A 103 17.65 3.02 -7.58
N GLY A 104 17.14 3.25 -6.37
CA GLY A 104 16.38 4.45 -6.00
C GLY A 104 15.27 4.12 -5.00
N GLU A 105 14.49 5.14 -4.65
CA GLU A 105 13.38 5.03 -3.72
C GLU A 105 12.05 4.90 -4.49
N SER A 106 11.10 4.14 -3.98
CA SER A 106 9.76 4.02 -4.54
C SER A 106 8.71 4.60 -3.60
N ASP A 107 7.67 5.23 -4.15
CA ASP A 107 6.43 5.44 -3.40
C ASP A 107 5.78 4.11 -3.01
N LEU A 108 4.74 4.18 -2.17
CA LEU A 108 4.09 2.99 -1.60
C LEU A 108 3.34 2.18 -2.65
N GLU A 109 3.08 2.75 -3.83
CA GLU A 109 2.40 2.16 -4.98
C GLU A 109 3.36 1.53 -6.00
N GLY A 110 4.68 1.69 -5.81
CA GLY A 110 5.70 1.00 -6.60
C GLY A 110 6.29 1.81 -7.77
N LYS A 111 6.12 3.13 -7.78
CA LYS A 111 6.77 4.04 -8.73
C LYS A 111 8.14 4.46 -8.19
N ILE A 112 9.19 3.97 -8.86
CA ILE A 112 10.58 4.25 -8.50
C ILE A 112 11.02 5.63 -9.01
N ASP A 113 11.57 6.44 -8.11
CA ASP A 113 12.41 7.60 -8.41
C ASP A 113 13.89 7.20 -8.41
N ARG A 114 14.42 6.96 -9.62
CA ARG A 114 15.83 6.58 -9.83
C ARG A 114 16.82 7.73 -9.59
N THR A 115 16.34 8.97 -9.51
CA THR A 115 17.21 10.12 -9.23
C THR A 115 17.72 10.11 -7.78
N LYS A 116 17.09 9.32 -6.92
CA LYS A 116 17.48 9.07 -5.53
C LYS A 116 18.38 7.83 -5.33
N SER A 117 18.97 7.30 -6.40
CA SER A 117 19.97 6.24 -6.28
C SER A 117 21.17 6.72 -5.44
N ASP A 118 21.72 5.81 -4.61
CA ASP A 118 22.86 6.11 -3.75
C ASP A 118 23.85 4.95 -3.79
N ILE A 119 24.99 5.18 -4.44
CA ILE A 119 26.05 4.18 -4.63
C ILE A 119 26.66 3.66 -3.31
N LYS A 120 26.38 4.32 -2.18
CA LYS A 120 26.88 3.91 -0.87
C LYS A 120 25.95 2.95 -0.14
N LYS A 121 24.69 2.80 -0.58
CA LYS A 121 23.72 1.90 0.04
C LYS A 121 23.87 0.49 -0.55
N SER A 122 23.83 -0.51 0.32
CA SER A 122 23.74 -1.93 -0.02
C SER A 122 23.00 -2.69 1.08
N ILE A 123 22.46 -3.86 0.75
CA ILE A 123 21.73 -4.75 1.69
C ILE A 123 22.32 -6.15 1.77
#